data_AF-A0A844GEV1-F1
#
_entry.id   AF-A0A844GEV1-F1
#
_cell.length_a   1.000
_cell.length_b   1.000
_cell.length_c   1.000
_cell.angle_alpha   90.00
_cell.angle_beta   90.00
_cell.angle_gamma   90.00
#
_symmetry.space_group_name_H-M   'P 1'
#
loop_
_entity.id
_entity.type
_entity.pdbx_description
1 polymer ?
#
loop_
_entity_poly.entity_id
_entity_poly.type
_entity_poly.pdbx_seq_one_letter_code
_entity_poly.pdbx_strand_id
1 'polypeptide(L)' 'MGKQYQYDAVSQLTGIADNRRGQINYRYDPVGHLLEAATPKGVESFRFDPA' A
#
# COMPACT_ATOMS: atom_id res chain seq x y z
N MET A 1 8.14 -15.85 -12.71
CA MET A 1 7.29 -14.63 -12.72
C MET A 1 6.39 -14.73 -11.51
N GLY A 2 6.45 -13.79 -10.58
CA GLY A 2 5.70 -13.89 -9.33
C GLY A 2 5.30 -12.51 -8.80
N LYS A 3 4.23 -12.51 -8.02
CA LYS A 3 3.80 -11.40 -7.18
C LYS A 3 4.02 -11.83 -5.73
N GLN A 4 4.71 -11.02 -4.95
CA GLN A 4 4.84 -11.22 -3.51
C GLN A 4 4.00 -10.18 -2.79
N TYR A 5 3.18 -10.64 -1.86
CA TYR A 5 2.34 -9.80 -1.02
C TYR A 5 2.98 -9.68 0.35
N GLN A 6 2.96 -8.47 0.91
CA GLN A 6 3.52 -8.14 2.21
C GLN A 6 2.39 -7.64 3.09
N TYR A 7 2.33 -8.15 4.31
CA TYR A 7 1.30 -7.82 5.27
C TYR A 7 1.93 -7.36 6.59
N ASP A 8 1.26 -6.46 7.30
CA ASP A 8 1.66 -6.09 8.66
C ASP A 8 1.13 -7.07 9.72
N ALA A 9 1.40 -6.75 10.99
CA ALA A 9 1.00 -7.56 12.14
C ALA A 9 -0.52 -7.71 12.31
N VAL A 10 -1.32 -6.82 11.70
CA VAL A 10 -2.79 -6.87 11.73
C VAL A 10 -3.37 -7.36 10.40
N SER A 11 -2.55 -7.98 9.56
CA SER A 11 -2.93 -8.54 8.25
C SER A 11 -3.40 -7.51 7.21
N GLN A 12 -2.98 -6.25 7.34
CA GLN A 12 -3.18 -5.25 6.28
C GLN A 12 -2.10 -5.37 5.21
N LEU A 13 -2.48 -5.21 3.94
CA LEU A 13 -1.58 -5.34 2.80
C LEU A 13 -0.65 -4.12 2.68
N THR A 14 0.57 -4.20 3.18
CA THR A 14 1.53 -3.09 3.16
C THR A 14 2.37 -3.02 1.89
N GLY A 15 2.38 -4.07 1.07
CA GLY A 15 3.12 -4.02 -0.19
C GLY A 15 2.85 -5.16 -1.16
N ILE A 16 3.10 -4.86 -2.43
CA ILE A 16 3.09 -5.82 -3.53
C ILE A 16 4.39 -5.66 -4.30
N ALA A 17 5.22 -6.69 -4.35
CA ALA A 17 6.37 -6.75 -5.25
C ALA A 17 6.04 -7.61 -6.46
N ASP A 18 5.98 -6.98 -7.64
CA ASP A 18 5.76 -7.67 -8.91
C ASP A 18 7.00 -7.52 -9.80
N ASN A 19 7.60 -8.64 -10.21
CA ASN A 19 8.82 -8.61 -11.02
C ASN A 19 8.68 -7.94 -12.40
N ARG A 20 7.45 -7.71 -12.88
CA ARG A 20 7.16 -7.00 -14.15
C ARG A 20 6.77 -5.54 -13.92
N ARG A 21 6.06 -5.23 -12.83
CA ARG A 21 5.46 -3.90 -12.59
C ARG A 21 6.18 -3.09 -11.52
N GLY A 22 7.16 -3.67 -10.84
CA GLY A 22 7.86 -3.06 -9.71
C GLY A 22 7.13 -3.25 -8.39
N GLN A 23 7.55 -2.51 -7.37
CA GLN A 23 6.99 -2.58 -6.02
C GLN A 23 5.96 -1.48 -5.78
N ILE A 24 4.85 -1.84 -5.13
CA ILE A 24 3.86 -0.92 -4.58
C ILE A 24 3.92 -1.03 -3.06
N ASN A 25 3.93 0.10 -2.37
CA ASN A 25 3.86 0.16 -0.91
C ASN A 25 2.60 0.92 -0.50
N TYR A 26 1.93 0.43 0.54
CA TYR A 26 0.72 1.02 1.08
C TYR A 26 0.96 1.46 2.52
N ARG A 27 0.41 2.62 2.89
CA ARG A 27 0.38 3.11 4.27
C ARG A 27 -1.06 3.28 4.72
N TYR A 28 -1.35 2.81 5.91
CA TYR A 28 -2.67 2.91 6.52
C TYR A 28 -2.62 3.79 7.77
N ASP A 29 -3.77 4.34 8.17
CA ASP A 29 -3.98 4.94 9.47
C ASP A 29 -4.23 3.85 10.54
N PRO A 30 -4.25 4.20 11.85
CA PRO A 30 -4.47 3.22 12.91
C PRO A 30 -5.82 2.49 12.87
N VAL A 31 -6.82 3.00 12.13
CA VAL A 31 -8.14 2.38 11.99
C VAL A 31 -8.27 1.60 10.68
N GLY A 32 -7.24 1.56 9.84
CA GLY A 32 -7.14 0.76 8.62
C GLY A 32 -7.53 1.47 7.32
N HIS A 33 -7.66 2.79 7.32
CA HIS A 33 -7.85 3.57 6.11
C HIS A 33 -6.54 3.76 5.36
N LEU A 34 -6.56 3.55 4.04
CA LEU A 34 -5.40 3.73 3.18
C LEU A 34 -5.04 5.21 3.07
N LEU A 35 -3.90 5.63 3.62
CA LEU A 35 -3.40 7.00 3.53
C LEU A 35 -2.55 7.25 2.29
N GLU A 36 -1.81 6.24 1.82
CA GLU A 36 -0.85 6.43 0.74
C GLU A 36 -0.62 5.15 -0.06
N ALA A 37 -0.51 5.28 -1.38
CA ALA A 37 -0.02 4.26 -2.29
C ALA A 37 1.23 4.78 -3.03
N ALA A 38 2.39 4.21 -2.74
CA ALA A 38 3.66 4.56 -3.36
C ALA A 38 4.04 3.51 -4.42
N THR A 39 4.26 3.96 -5.64
CA THR A 39 4.69 3.13 -6.79
C THR A 39 5.97 3.70 -7.39
N PRO A 40 6.66 2.97 -8.29
CA PRO A 40 7.84 3.51 -8.97
C PRO A 40 7.48 4.70 -9.89
N LYS A 41 6.19 4.89 -10.20
CA LYS A 41 5.71 5.99 -11.05
C LYS A 41 5.34 7.24 -10.26
N GLY A 42 5.25 7.14 -8.94
CA GLY A 42 4.80 8.24 -8.09
C GLY A 42 4.02 7.76 -6.87
N VAL A 43 3.66 8.74 -6.04
CA VAL A 43 2.96 8.55 -4.77
C VAL A 43 1.57 9.19 -4.87
N GLU A 44 0.55 8.42 -4.51
CA GLU A 44 -0.83 8.89 -4.39
C GLU A 44 -1.20 8.96 -2.91
N SER A 45 -1.69 10.12 -2.46
CA SER A 45 -2.11 10.33 -1.07
C SER A 45 -3.62 10.47 -0.97
N PHE A 46 -4.21 9.83 0.02
CA PHE A 46 -5.64 9.84 0.29
C PHE A 46 -5.91 10.56 1.61
N ARG A 47 -7.00 11.32 1.65
CA ARG A 47 -7.48 11.99 2.86
C ARG A 47 -8.93 11.60 3.11
N PHE A 48 -9.21 11.28 4.36
CA PHE A 48 -10.55 10.98 4.83
C PHE A 48 -10.96 12.11 5.76
N ASP A 49 -12.00 12.85 5.38
CA ASP A 49 -12.60 13.85 6.25
C ASP A 49 -13.53 13.14 7.24
N PRO A 50 -13.40 13.37 8.56
CA PRO A 50 -14.40 12.93 9.51
C PRO A 50 -15.68 13.75 9.29
N ALA A 51 -16.77 13.07 8.93
CA ALA A 51 -18.09 13.68 8.72
C ALA A 51 -18.75 14.12 10.03
#